data_AF-D7CXN7-F1
#
_entry.id   AF-D7CXN7-F1
#
_cell.length_a   1.000
_cell.length_b   1.000
_cell.length_c   1.000
_cell.angle_alpha   90.00
_cell.angle_beta   90.00
_cell.angle_gamma   90.00
#
_symmetry.space_group_name_H-M   'P 1'
#
loop_
_entity.id
_entity.type
_entity.pdbx_description
1 polymer ?
#
loop_
_entity_poly.entity_id
_entity_poly.type
_entity_poly.pdbx_seq_one_letter_code
_entity_poly.pdbx_strand_id
1 'polypeptide(L)' 'MRSRALNFAFNRALIDPQYRARLFRDLRRTLLEAGVPEAEIAALARLEPRSLEALAEALETLHTGAPTAK' A
#
# COMPACT_ATOMS: atom_id res chain seq x y z
N MET A 1 9.87 10.51 -3.96
CA MET A 1 8.75 11.33 -3.44
C MET A 1 7.81 10.41 -2.68
N ARG A 2 7.37 10.74 -1.46
CA ARG A 2 6.39 9.92 -0.72
C ARG A 2 5.00 10.14 -1.33
N SER A 3 4.37 9.09 -1.84
CA SER A 3 3.04 9.19 -2.43
C SER A 3 1.99 9.56 -1.37
N ARG A 4 1.32 10.70 -1.59
CA ARG A 4 0.22 11.15 -0.71
C ARG A 4 -0.97 10.18 -0.76
N ALA A 5 -1.25 9.61 -1.92
CA ALA A 5 -2.41 8.73 -2.11
C ALA A 5 -2.21 7.37 -1.38
N LEU A 6 -1.01 6.78 -1.49
CA LEU A 6 -0.68 5.55 -0.76
C LEU A 6 -0.69 5.75 0.76
N ASN A 7 -0.13 6.85 1.25
CA ASN A 7 -0.21 7.18 2.68
C ASN A 7 -1.66 7.33 3.15
N PHE A 8 -2.52 7.97 2.36
CA PHE A 8 -3.93 8.11 2.70
C PHE A 8 -4.64 6.75 2.74
N ALA A 9 -4.42 5.89 1.74
CA ALA A 9 -4.95 4.53 1.71
C ALA A 9 -4.48 3.70 2.92
N PHE A 10 -3.20 3.81 3.28
CA PHE A 10 -2.64 3.16 4.46
C PHE A 10 -3.29 3.65 5.76
N ASN A 11 -3.35 4.96 5.96
CA ASN A 11 -3.97 5.55 7.15
C ASN A 11 -5.45 5.15 7.26
N ARG A 12 -6.16 5.08 6.14
CA ARG A 12 -7.54 4.56 6.12
C ARG A 12 -7.60 3.09 6.54
N ALA A 13 -6.68 2.25 6.05
CA ALA A 13 -6.63 0.84 6.43
C ALA A 13 -6.30 0.62 7.92
N LEU A 14 -5.66 1.58 8.60
CA LEU A 14 -5.44 1.55 10.06
C LEU A 14 -6.74 1.72 10.84
N ILE A 15 -7.66 2.57 10.37
CA ILE A 15 -8.86 2.97 11.11
C ILE A 15 -10.16 2.29 10.64
N ASP A 16 -10.20 1.82 9.39
CA ASP A 16 -11.39 1.23 8.76
C ASP A 16 -11.15 -0.26 8.46
N PRO A 17 -11.64 -1.17 9.33
CA PRO A 17 -11.46 -2.60 9.16
C PRO A 17 -12.09 -3.16 7.87
N GLN A 18 -13.18 -2.56 7.39
CA GLN A 18 -13.85 -2.99 6.17
C GLN A 18 -13.02 -2.62 4.94
N TYR A 19 -12.50 -1.40 4.91
CA TYR A 19 -11.55 -0.97 3.89
C TYR A 19 -10.29 -1.84 3.89
N ARG A 20 -9.74 -2.15 5.07
CA ARG A 20 -8.59 -3.06 5.23
C ARG A 20 -8.87 -4.45 4.66
N ALA A 21 -10.03 -5.03 4.98
CA ALA A 21 -10.42 -6.34 4.46
C ALA A 21 -10.57 -6.35 2.93
N ARG A 22 -11.11 -5.27 2.36
CA ARG A 22 -11.17 -5.08 0.90
C ARG A 22 -9.78 -4.94 0.28
N LEU A 23 -8.91 -4.14 0.90
CA LEU A 23 -7.55 -3.89 0.43
C LEU A 23 -6.74 -5.19 0.33
N PHE A 24 -6.79 -6.06 1.34
CA PHE A 24 -6.06 -7.33 1.29
C PHE A 24 -6.75 -8.42 0.44
N ARG A 25 -8.04 -8.25 0.10
CA ARG A 25 -8.75 -9.12 -0.84
C ARG A 25 -8.41 -8.77 -2.30
N ASP A 26 -8.39 -7.47 -2.62
CA ASP A 26 -8.10 -6.96 -3.95
C ASP A 26 -7.39 -5.61 -3.82
N LEU A 27 -6.06 -5.69 -3.73
CA LEU A 27 -5.19 -4.53 -3.51
C LEU A 27 -5.29 -3.55 -4.68
N ARG A 28 -5.20 -4.06 -5.90
CA ARG A 28 -5.19 -3.25 -7.11
C ARG A 28 -6.49 -2.46 -7.25
N ARG A 29 -7.64 -3.13 -7.16
CA ARG A 29 -8.94 -2.45 -7.28
C ARG A 29 -9.16 -1.44 -6.16
N THR A 30 -8.85 -1.81 -4.91
CA THR A 30 -9.08 -0.94 -3.75
C THR A 30 -8.22 0.33 -3.80
N LEU A 31 -6.98 0.24 -4.30
CA LEU A 31 -6.10 1.39 -4.45
C LEU A 31 -6.47 2.26 -5.66
N LEU A 32 -6.93 1.66 -6.77
CA LEU A 32 -7.48 2.42 -7.91
C LEU A 32 -8.71 3.24 -7.50
N GLU A 33 -9.64 2.63 -6.76
CA GLU A 33 -10.81 3.34 -6.19
C GLU A 33 -10.41 4.49 -5.25
N ALA A 34 -9.25 4.37 -4.59
CA ALA A 34 -8.69 5.41 -3.73
C ALA A 34 -7.88 6.47 -4.48
N GLY A 35 -7.81 6.41 -5.81
CA GLY A 35 -7.10 7.39 -6.64
C GLY A 35 -5.59 7.23 -6.65
N VAL A 36 -5.06 6.05 -6.28
CA VAL A 36 -3.62 5.78 -6.35
C VAL A 36 -3.22 5.55 -7.82
N PRO A 37 -2.14 6.17 -8.32
CA PRO A 37 -1.66 5.95 -9.69
C PRO A 37 -1.28 4.48 -9.94
N GLU A 38 -1.59 3.98 -11.14
CA GLU A 38 -1.38 2.57 -11.49
C GLU A 38 0.09 2.12 -11.39
N ALA A 39 1.04 3.00 -11.70
CA ALA A 39 2.47 2.73 -11.55
C ALA A 39 2.87 2.46 -10.09
N GLU A 40 2.29 3.20 -9.13
CA GLU A 40 2.54 3.00 -7.70
C GLU A 40 1.89 1.72 -7.19
N ILE A 41 0.68 1.41 -7.67
CA ILE A 41 0.00 0.15 -7.36
C ILE A 41 0.82 -1.03 -7.86
N ALA A 42 1.34 -0.96 -9.08
CA ALA A 42 2.18 -2.00 -9.65
C ALA A 42 3.47 -2.20 -8.84
N ALA A 43 4.10 -1.12 -8.38
CA ALA A 43 5.28 -1.18 -7.52
C ALA A 43 4.95 -1.81 -6.16
N LEU A 44 3.82 -1.45 -5.54
CA LEU A 44 3.37 -2.02 -4.27
C LEU A 44 2.96 -3.49 -4.40
N ALA A 45 2.29 -3.87 -5.48
CA ALA A 45 1.82 -5.23 -5.73
C ALA A 45 2.97 -6.23 -5.85
N ARG A 46 4.13 -5.80 -6.37
CA ARG A 46 5.35 -6.64 -6.44
C ARG A 46 5.92 -7.00 -5.07
N LEU A 47 5.60 -6.23 -4.04
CA LEU A 47 6.04 -6.47 -2.66
C LEU A 47 5.05 -7.35 -1.88
N GLU A 48 3.93 -7.74 -2.51
CA GLU A 48 2.90 -8.63 -1.96
C GLU A 48 2.54 -8.41 -0.47
N PRO A 49 2.19 -7.18 -0.04
CA PRO A 49 1.88 -6.95 1.36
C PRO A 49 0.59 -7.69 1.78
N ARG A 50 0.71 -8.63 2.73
CA ARG A 50 -0.41 -9.43 3.28
C ARG A 50 -0.88 -8.98 4.66
N SER A 51 -0.20 -8.00 5.26
CA SER A 51 -0.50 -7.46 6.58
C SER A 51 -0.30 -5.94 6.61
N LEU A 52 -0.77 -5.26 7.66
CA LEU A 52 -0.52 -3.83 7.83
C LEU A 52 0.97 -3.53 8.04
N GLU A 53 1.69 -4.42 8.72
CA GLU A 53 3.14 -4.31 8.92
C GLU A 53 3.87 -4.45 7.59
N ALA A 54 3.57 -5.49 6.81
CA ALA A 54 4.16 -5.67 5.48
C ALA A 54 3.80 -4.52 4.52
N LEU A 55 2.60 -3.96 4.64
CA LEU A 55 2.20 -2.78 3.87
C LEU A 55 3.02 -1.55 4.28
N ALA A 56 3.27 -1.34 5.57
CA ALA A 56 4.13 -0.25 6.05
C ALA A 56 5.59 -0.42 5.56
N GLU A 57 6.16 -1.62 5.68
CA GLU A 57 7.50 -1.94 5.18
C GLU A 57 7.60 -1.74 3.66
N ALA A 58 6.58 -2.13 2.90
CA ALA A 58 6.52 -1.94 1.47
C ALA A 58 6.48 -0.45 1.08
N LEU A 59 5.74 0.38 1.82
CA LEU A 59 5.71 1.84 1.60
C LEU A 59 7.06 2.49 1.89
N GLU A 60 7.76 2.06 2.95
CA GLU A 60 9.11 2.54 3.27
C GLU A 60 10.12 2.11 2.19
N THR A 61 10.01 0.88 1.67
CA THR A 61 10.83 0.39 0.55
C THR A 61 10.64 1.24 -0.71
N LEU A 62 9.39 1.55 -1.07
CA LEU A 62 9.09 2.42 -2.22
C LEU A 62 9.55 3.86 -2.00
N HIS A 63 9.61 4.32 -0.76
CA HIS A 63 10.08 5.66 -0.42
C HIS A 63 11.59 5.81 -0.49
N THR A 64 12.32 4.81 0.01
CA THR A 64 13.78 4.82 0.15
C THR A 64 14.51 4.23 -1.06
N GLY A 65 13.83 3.44 -1.90
CA GLY A 65 14.42 2.78 -3.06
C GLY A 65 15.41 1.66 -2.70
N ALA A 66 15.57 1.35 -1.41
CA ALA A 66 16.44 0.30 -0.92
C ALA A 66 15.59 -0.86 -0.38
N PRO A 67 15.93 -2.12 -0.68
CA PRO A 67 15.33 -3.24 0.02
C PRO A 67 15.69 -3.11 1.50
N THR A 68 14.69 -2.95 2.36
CA THR A 68 14.90 -3.02 3.81
C THR A 68 15.31 -4.45 4.16
N ALA A 69 16.62 -4.67 4.27
CA ALA A 69 17.19 -5.92 4.72
C ALA A 69 16.75 -6.18 6.17
N LYS A 70 16.13 -7.34 6.39
CA LYS A 70 16.05 -8.02 7.68
C LYS A 70 16.65 -9.39 7.51
#